data_AF-A0A2H5E1U5-F1
#
_entry.id   AF-A0A2H5E1U5-F1
#
_cell.length_a   1.000
_cell.length_b   1.000
_cell.length_c   1.000
_cell.angle_alpha   90.00
_cell.angle_beta   90.00
_cell.angle_gamma   90.00
#
_symmetry.space_group_name_H-M   'P 1'
#
loop_
_entity.id
_entity.type
_entity.pdbx_description
1 polymer ?
#
loop_
_entity_poly.entity_id
_entity_poly.type
_entity_poly.pdbx_seq_one_letter_code
_entity_poly.pdbx_strand_id
1 'polypeptide(L)'
;MEALLVGADSLGNIPEVLRQYDIRIARHICGRNVAHQRRVPLPGRPDLLILLTDFLGHNVMRHYRDRAAALGIPVLACRRSATAVEQRLLHHGWRPLS
;
A
#
# COMPACT_ATOMS: atom_id res chain seq x y z
N MET A 1 -3.33 -6.87 11.05
CA MET A 1 -2.56 -7.13 9.79
C MET A 1 -1.64 -5.95 9.49
N GLU A 2 -0.50 -6.14 8.83
CA GLU A 2 0.42 -5.04 8.47
C GLU A 2 0.48 -4.75 6.96
N ALA A 3 0.32 -3.47 6.60
CA ALA A 3 0.39 -3.00 5.22
C ALA A 3 1.60 -2.09 4.96
N LEU A 4 2.25 -2.30 3.82
CA LEU A 4 3.19 -1.35 3.23
C LEU A 4 2.45 -0.44 2.25
N LEU A 5 2.52 0.88 2.45
CA LEU A 5 1.96 1.86 1.52
C LEU A 5 3.08 2.46 0.66
N VAL A 6 2.87 2.54 -0.65
CA VAL A 6 3.82 3.14 -1.59
C VAL A 6 3.10 4.19 -2.44
N GLY A 7 3.74 5.35 -2.62
CA GLY A 7 3.15 6.49 -3.33
C GLY A 7 2.48 7.48 -2.38
N ALA A 8 1.94 8.56 -2.97
CA ALA A 8 1.39 9.73 -2.27
C ALA A 8 2.38 10.47 -1.36
N ASP A 9 2.33 11.80 -1.39
CA ASP A 9 3.14 12.64 -0.49
C ASP A 9 2.61 12.62 0.96
N SER A 10 1.28 12.52 1.13
CA SER A 10 0.64 12.33 2.43
C SER A 10 -0.57 11.40 2.33
N LEU A 11 -0.93 10.74 3.42
CA LEU A 11 -1.96 9.69 3.42
C LEU A 11 -3.40 10.20 3.65
N GLY A 12 -3.57 11.43 4.16
CA GLY A 12 -4.89 11.96 4.51
C GLY A 12 -5.63 11.00 5.46
N ASN A 13 -6.89 10.67 5.13
CA ASN A 13 -7.74 9.79 5.94
C ASN A 13 -7.56 8.29 5.66
N ILE A 14 -6.63 7.90 4.78
CA ILE A 14 -6.35 6.48 4.49
C ILE A 14 -6.01 5.69 5.77
N PRO A 15 -5.20 6.19 6.72
CA PRO A 15 -4.90 5.44 7.95
C PRO A 15 -6.13 5.14 8.80
N GLU A 16 -7.12 6.04 8.81
CA GLU A 16 -8.36 5.85 9.56
C GLU A 16 -9.20 4.73 8.94
N VAL A 17 -9.33 4.72 7.61
CA VAL A 17 -9.98 3.61 6.88
C VAL A 17 -9.26 2.31 7.18
N LEU A 18 -7.94 2.23 7.03
CA LEU A 18 -7.19 1.00 7.30
C LEU A 18 -7.39 0.48 8.73
N ARG A 19 -7.48 1.38 9.72
CA ARG A 19 -7.77 1.02 11.12
C ARG A 19 -9.13 0.34 11.27
N GLN A 20 -10.14 0.74 10.50
CA GLN A 20 -11.45 0.08 10.52
C GLN A 20 -11.39 -1.38 10.04
N TYR A 21 -10.34 -1.79 9.33
CA TYR A 21 -10.14 -3.16 8.83
C TYR A 21 -9.07 -3.92 9.63
N ASP A 22 -8.67 -3.43 10.81
CA ASP A 22 -7.53 -3.94 11.59
C ASP A 22 -6.19 -3.98 10.81
N ILE A 23 -6.02 -3.05 9.87
CA ILE A 23 -4.79 -2.91 9.08
C ILE A 23 -3.95 -1.78 9.68
N ARG A 24 -2.76 -2.15 10.17
CA ARG A 24 -1.74 -1.21 10.63
C ARG A 24 -0.81 -0.87 9.48
N ILE A 25 -0.40 0.39 9.40
CA ILE A 25 0.59 0.83 8.41
C ILE A 25 1.98 0.55 8.99
N ALA A 26 2.67 -0.48 8.48
CA ALA A 26 4.03 -0.80 8.89
C ALA A 26 5.03 0.24 8.35
N ARG A 27 4.79 0.75 7.14
CA ARG A 27 5.61 1.80 6.53
C ARG A 27 4.86 2.51 5.42
N HIS A 28 5.17 3.80 5.23
CA HIS A 28 4.76 4.59 4.07
C HIS A 28 6.00 5.04 3.30
N ILE A 29 6.09 4.65 2.04
CA ILE A 29 7.14 5.04 1.12
C ILE A 29 6.59 6.10 0.16
N CYS A 30 6.92 7.36 0.41
CA CYS A 30 6.55 8.47 -0.46
C CYS A 30 7.22 8.33 -1.84
N GLY A 31 6.43 8.55 -2.91
CA GLY A 31 6.85 8.39 -4.31
C GLY A 31 7.97 9.34 -4.77
N ARG A 32 8.20 10.44 -4.04
CA ARG A 32 9.11 11.52 -4.44
C ARG A 32 10.61 11.17 -4.36
N ASN A 33 11.01 10.16 -3.59
CA ASN A 33 12.44 9.86 -3.37
C ASN A 33 12.84 8.42 -3.72
N VAL A 34 12.85 8.11 -5.02
CA VAL A 34 13.10 6.79 -5.63
C VAL A 34 14.41 6.13 -5.18
N ALA A 35 15.45 6.92 -4.86
CA ALA A 35 16.76 6.41 -4.45
C ALA A 35 16.77 5.79 -3.05
N HIS A 36 15.93 6.29 -2.14
CA HIS A 36 15.81 5.75 -0.78
C HIS A 36 14.93 4.48 -0.72
N GLN A 37 14.11 4.25 -1.76
CA GLN A 37 13.12 3.16 -1.80
C GLN A 37 13.72 1.78 -2.10
N ARG A 38 14.86 1.71 -2.80
CA ARG A 38 15.47 0.44 -3.21
C ARG A 38 16.18 -0.30 -2.06
N ARG A 39 16.60 0.42 -1.02
CA ARG A 39 17.46 -0.09 0.07
C ARG A 39 16.75 -0.32 1.40
N VAL A 40 15.47 0.01 1.50
CA VAL A 40 14.70 -0.22 2.71
C VAL A 40 14.26 -1.68 2.73
N PRO A 41 14.80 -2.53 3.62
CA PRO A 41 14.19 -3.83 3.86
C PRO A 41 12.76 -3.57 4.32
N LEU A 42 11.82 -4.36 3.79
CA LEU A 42 10.49 -4.42 4.35
C LEU A 42 10.67 -4.67 5.86
N PRO A 43 10.15 -3.82 6.76
CA PRO A 43 10.12 -4.20 8.17
C PRO A 43 9.26 -5.46 8.25
N GLY A 44 9.88 -6.62 8.43
CA GLY A 44 9.22 -7.91 8.30
C GLY A 44 8.77 -8.26 6.88
N ARG A 45 7.86 -9.24 6.77
CA ARG A 45 7.09 -9.54 5.55
C ARG A 45 5.70 -8.93 5.75
N PRO A 46 5.40 -7.73 5.21
CA PRO A 46 4.07 -7.16 5.34
C PRO A 46 3.06 -8.09 4.67
N ASP A 47 1.88 -8.18 5.26
CA ASP A 47 0.81 -9.05 4.77
C ASP A 47 0.12 -8.46 3.52
N LEU A 48 0.27 -7.14 3.30
CA LEU A 48 -0.38 -6.43 2.19
C LEU A 48 0.51 -5.30 1.63
N LEU A 49 0.56 -5.18 0.31
CA LEU A 49 1.12 -4.02 -0.38
C LEU A 49 0.01 -3.15 -0.96
N ILE A 50 -0.01 -1.86 -0.60
CA ILE A 50 -0.95 -0.87 -1.14
C ILE A 50 -0.18 0.13 -2.01
N LEU A 51 -0.47 0.15 -3.31
CA LEU A 51 0.10 1.09 -4.28
C LEU A 51 -0.88 2.23 -4.55
N LEU A 52 -0.49 3.45 -4.15
CA LEU A 52 -1.22 4.69 -4.41
C LEU A 52 -0.76 5.29 -5.74
N THR A 53 -1.56 5.10 -6.80
CA THR A 53 -1.10 5.22 -8.19
C THR A 53 -1.01 6.64 -8.75
N ASP A 54 -1.56 7.64 -8.08
CA ASP A 54 -1.78 8.98 -8.66
C ASP A 54 -0.52 9.66 -9.21
N PHE A 55 0.64 9.36 -8.64
CA PHE A 55 1.93 9.92 -9.06
C PHE A 55 3.06 8.88 -9.10
N LEU A 56 2.73 7.58 -9.09
CA LEU A 56 3.74 6.53 -9.18
C LEU A 56 4.12 6.26 -10.64
N GLY A 57 5.40 6.46 -10.96
CA GLY A 57 5.93 6.09 -12.26
C GLY A 57 5.75 4.59 -12.55
N HIS A 58 5.50 4.26 -13.82
CA HIS A 58 5.21 2.89 -14.26
C HIS A 58 6.28 1.87 -13.83
N ASN A 59 7.56 2.26 -13.91
CA ASN A 59 8.70 1.43 -13.51
C ASN A 59 8.71 1.13 -12.01
N VAL A 60 8.31 2.10 -11.17
CA VAL A 60 8.23 1.92 -9.72
C VAL A 60 7.11 0.94 -9.39
N MET A 61 5.93 1.12 -10.00
CA MET A 61 4.82 0.20 -9.78
C MET A 61 5.16 -1.24 -10.19
N ARG A 62 5.83 -1.42 -11.34
CA ARG A 62 6.30 -2.73 -11.81
C ARG A 62 7.26 -3.36 -10.81
N HIS A 63 8.29 -2.61 -10.38
CA HIS A 63 9.28 -3.08 -9.40
C HIS A 63 8.64 -3.58 -8.09
N TYR A 64 7.66 -2.86 -7.55
CA TYR A 64 6.98 -3.28 -6.33
C TYR A 64 6.04 -4.47 -6.52
N ARG A 65 5.33 -4.53 -7.67
CA ARG A 65 4.49 -5.69 -8.00
C ARG A 65 5.31 -6.97 -8.16
N ASP A 66 6.43 -6.91 -8.89
CA ASP A 66 7.29 -8.06 -9.13
C ASP A 66 7.90 -8.57 -7.80
N ARG A 67 8.30 -7.64 -6.91
CA ARG A 67 8.77 -7.99 -5.56
C ARG A 67 7.70 -8.62 -4.70
N ALA A 68 6.48 -8.07 -4.70
CA ALA A 68 5.38 -8.63 -3.92
C ALA A 68 4.98 -10.02 -4.44
N ALA A 69 4.93 -10.21 -5.76
CA ALA A 69 4.66 -11.49 -6.39
C ALA A 69 5.72 -12.55 -6.01
N ALA A 70 7.01 -12.20 -6.03
CA ALA A 70 8.10 -13.09 -5.61
C ALA A 70 8.01 -13.50 -4.13
N LEU A 71 7.32 -12.71 -3.30
CA LEU A 71 7.13 -12.96 -1.87
C LEU A 71 5.74 -13.54 -1.54
N GLY A 72 4.85 -13.69 -2.53
CA GLY A 72 3.46 -14.12 -2.31
C GLY A 72 2.60 -13.09 -1.59
N ILE A 73 2.99 -11.82 -1.57
CA ILE A 73 2.27 -10.74 -0.88
C ILE A 73 1.16 -10.19 -1.80
N PRO A 74 -0.10 -10.12 -1.34
CA PRO A 74 -1.18 -9.51 -2.12
C PRO A 74 -0.92 -8.03 -2.38
N VAL A 75 -1.34 -7.56 -3.55
CA VAL A 75 -1.16 -6.16 -3.98
C VAL A 75 -2.51 -5.52 -4.27
N LEU A 76 -2.75 -4.37 -3.63
CA LEU A 76 -3.91 -3.52 -3.87
C LEU A 76 -3.44 -2.22 -4.52
N ALA A 77 -3.87 -1.96 -5.76
CA ALA A 77 -3.58 -0.72 -6.47
C ALA A 77 -4.82 0.17 -6.55
N CYS A 78 -4.70 1.41 -6.10
CA CYS A 78 -5.80 2.39 -6.08
C CYS A 78 -5.31 3.83 -6.18
N ARG A 79 -6.23 4.75 -6.47
CA ARG A 79 -5.96 6.20 -6.37
C ARG A 79 -5.73 6.61 -4.91
N ARG A 80 -5.09 7.76 -4.67
CA ARG A 80 -4.88 8.33 -3.33
C ARG A 80 -6.18 8.94 -2.80
N SER A 81 -7.12 8.09 -2.42
CA SER A 81 -8.27 8.50 -1.62
C SER A 81 -8.70 7.39 -0.68
N ALA A 82 -9.21 7.78 0.49
CA ALA A 82 -9.75 6.88 1.50
C ALA A 82 -10.84 5.96 0.91
N THR A 83 -11.77 6.54 0.15
CA THR A 83 -12.83 5.80 -0.55
C THR A 83 -12.29 4.80 -1.58
N ALA A 84 -11.24 5.16 -2.34
CA ALA A 84 -10.67 4.24 -3.33
C ALA A 84 -9.97 3.05 -2.67
N VAL A 85 -9.28 3.28 -1.55
CA VAL A 85 -8.69 2.22 -0.73
C VAL A 85 -9.80 1.30 -0.19
N GLU A 86 -10.84 1.88 0.39
CA GLU A 86 -11.96 1.13 0.96
C GLU A 86 -12.68 0.27 -0.07
N GLN A 87 -13.04 0.85 -1.22
CA GLN A 87 -13.68 0.11 -2.31
C GLN A 87 -12.84 -1.06 -2.79
N ARG A 88 -11.51 -0.89 -2.84
CA ARG A 88 -10.62 -1.98 -3.21
C ARG A 88 -10.50 -3.06 -2.15
N LEU A 89 -10.45 -2.70 -0.87
CA LEU A 89 -10.47 -3.67 0.22
C LEU A 89 -11.73 -4.53 0.14
N LEU A 90 -12.90 -3.90 0.01
CA LEU A 90 -14.19 -4.58 -0.14
C LEU A 90 -14.23 -5.49 -1.39
N HIS A 91 -13.72 -5.00 -2.52
CA HIS A 91 -13.63 -5.78 -3.77
C HIS A 91 -12.75 -7.04 -3.60
N HIS A 92 -11.70 -6.97 -2.79
CA HIS A 92 -10.83 -8.10 -2.48
C HIS A 92 -11.33 -8.95 -1.29
N GLY A 93 -12.58 -8.74 -0.84
CA GLY A 93 -13.23 -9.58 0.18
C GLY A 93 -12.92 -9.20 1.62
N TRP A 94 -12.20 -8.10 1.86
CA TRP A 94 -11.95 -7.62 3.21
C TRP A 94 -13.23 -7.05 3.83
N ARG A 95 -13.31 -7.10 5.15
CA ARG A 95 -14.45 -6.62 5.92
C ARG A 95 -13.97 -5.69 7.04
N PRO A 96 -14.69 -4.59 7.31
CA PRO A 96 -14.42 -3.77 8.47
C PRO A 96 -14.74 -4.54 9.75
N LEU A 97 -14.07 -4.17 10.83
CA LEU A 97 -14.42 -4.53 12.19
C LEU A 97 -15.82 -3.99 12.47
N SER A 98 -16.76 -4.90 12.72
CA SER A 98 -18.15 -4.63 13.10
C SER A 98 -18.27 -3.85 14.40
#